data_AF-A0A972TX72-F1
#
_entry.id   AF-A0A972TX72-F1
#
_cell.length_a   1.000
_cell.length_b   1.000
_cell.length_c   1.000
_cell.angle_alpha   90.00
_cell.angle_beta   90.00
_cell.angle_gamma   90.00
#
_symmetry.space_group_name_H-M   'P 1'
#
loop_
_entity.id
_entity.type
_entity.pdbx_description
1 polymer ?
#
loop_
_entity_poly.entity_id
_entity_poly.type
_entity_poly.pdbx_seq_one_letter_code
_entity_poly.pdbx_strand_id
1 'polypeptide(L)' 'MRFAGIDIGSRTIELIVIEGGEVIESRQADSGFDPLAQGKKLLEGVDDV' A
#
# COMPACT_ATOMS: atom_id res chain seq x y z
N MET A 1 1.23 -4.44 -17.31
CA MET A 1 0.61 -5.28 -16.26
C MET A 1 1.12 -4.76 -14.94
N ARG A 2 0.19 -4.47 -14.02
CA ARG A 2 0.50 -3.87 -12.74
C ARG A 2 0.40 -4.93 -11.66
N PHE A 3 1.29 -4.84 -10.67
CA PHE A 3 1.25 -5.66 -9.48
C PHE A 3 1.30 -4.76 -8.26
N ALA A 4 0.43 -5.03 -7.28
CA ALA A 4 0.45 -4.36 -6.00
C ALA A 4 0.92 -5.33 -4.91
N GLY A 5 1.83 -4.87 -4.06
CA GLY A 5 2.26 -5.57 -2.85
C GLY A 5 1.92 -4.73 -1.64
N ILE A 6 1.31 -5.34 -0.64
CA ILE A 6 1.05 -4.71 0.65
C ILE A 6 1.75 -5.50 1.75
N ASP A 7 2.53 -4.79 2.57
CA ASP A 7 3.12 -5.32 3.80
C ASP A 7 2.38 -4.73 4.99
N ILE A 8 1.89 -5.58 5.90
CA ILE A 8 1.12 -5.16 7.07
C ILE A 8 1.94 -5.52 8.30
N GLY A 9 2.79 -4.59 8.71
CA GLY A 9 3.60 -4.70 9.92
C GLY A 9 2.85 -4.28 11.19
N SER A 10 3.46 -4.59 12.33
CA SER A 10 2.97 -4.17 13.66
C SER A 10 3.17 -2.68 13.96
N ARG A 11 4.01 -1.99 13.18
CA ARG A 11 4.32 -0.57 13.36
C ARG A 11 3.87 0.25 12.18
N THR A 12 4.12 -0.27 10.98
CA THR A 12 3.84 0.40 9.72
C THR A 12 3.18 -0.55 8.75
N ILE A 13 2.49 0.02 7.77
CA ILE A 13 1.87 -0.66 6.64
C ILE A 13 2.37 0.05 5.37
N GLU A 14 2.82 -0.73 4.41
CA GLU A 14 3.44 -0.24 3.18
C GLU A 14 2.69 -0.81 1.97
N LEU A 15 2.48 0.03 0.95
CA LEU A 15 1.93 -0.37 -0.34
C LEU A 15 2.91 0.04 -1.44
N ILE A 16 3.23 -0.90 -2.33
CA ILE A 16 4.00 -0.65 -3.54
C ILE A 16 3.21 -1.12 -4.75
N VAL A 17 3.15 -0.31 -5.81
CA VAL A 17 2.68 -0.72 -7.13
C VAL A 17 3.84 -0.71 -8.10
N ILE A 18 4.02 -1.80 -8.83
CA ILE A 18 5.03 -1.92 -9.89
C ILE A 18 4.39 -2.08 -11.26
N GLU A 19 4.99 -1.44 -12.27
CA GLU A 19 4.69 -1.62 -13.69
C GLU A 19 5.99 -1.71 -14.49
N GLY A 20 6.13 -2.74 -15.32
CA GLY A 20 7.33 -2.90 -16.15
C GLY A 20 8.64 -3.11 -15.37
N GLY A 21 8.55 -3.51 -14.09
CA GLY A 21 9.71 -3.66 -13.21
C GLY A 21 10.10 -2.37 -12.46
N GLU A 22 9.36 -1.28 -12.67
CA GLU A 22 9.57 -0.02 -11.96
C GLU A 22 8.46 0.22 -10.93
N VAL A 23 8.81 0.89 -9.83
CA VAL A 23 7.85 1.35 -8.83
C VAL A 23 7.14 2.59 -9.36
N ILE A 24 5.83 2.49 -9.57
CA ILE A 24 5.00 3.59 -10.07
C ILE A 24 4.19 4.28 -8.95
N GLU A 25 4.02 3.60 -7.81
CA GLU A 25 3.36 4.16 -6.62
C GLU A 25 4.00 3.57 -5.36
N SER A 26 4.14 4.41 -4.33
CA SER A 26 4.57 3.99 -3.00
C SER A 26 3.77 4.75 -1.95
N ARG A 27 3.20 4.03 -0.98
CA ARG A 27 2.46 4.60 0.14
C ARG A 27 2.85 3.92 1.45
N GLN A 28 2.77 4.66 2.55
CA GLN A 28 3.04 4.13 3.87
C GLN A 28 2.11 4.80 4.90
N ALA A 29 1.70 4.05 5.91
CA ALA A 29 1.00 4.55 7.09
C ALA A 29 1.51 3.86 8.37
N ASP A 30 1.38 4.53 9.51
CA ASP A 30 1.53 3.85 10.81
C ASP A 30 0.35 2.89 11.03
N SER A 31 0.61 1.69 11.57
CA SER A 31 -0.44 0.69 11.81
C SER A 31 -1.48 1.17 12.83
N GLY A 32 -1.05 2.00 13.78
CA GLY A 32 -1.93 2.64 14.77
C GLY A 32 -2.76 1.64 15.58
N PHE A 33 -3.92 2.09 16.05
CA PHE A 33 -4.87 1.27 16.82
C PHE A 33 -5.70 0.31 15.96
N ASP A 34 -5.98 0.68 14.70
CA ASP A 34 -6.75 -0.13 13.75
C ASP A 34 -5.97 -0.29 12.43
N PRO A 35 -5.09 -1.32 12.35
CA PRO A 35 -4.28 -1.59 11.16
C PRO A 35 -5.11 -1.90 9.92
N LEU A 36 -6.30 -2.48 10.09
CA LEU A 36 -7.16 -2.82 8.95
C LEU A 36 -7.76 -1.56 8.32
N ALA A 37 -8.18 -0.58 9.13
CA ALA A 37 -8.64 0.71 8.63
C ALA A 37 -7.52 1.46 7.89
N GLN A 38 -6.30 1.45 8.44
CA GLN A 38 -5.15 2.09 7.78
C GLN A 38 -4.78 1.40 6.46
N GLY A 39 -4.76 0.06 6.44
CA GLY A 39 -4.51 -0.71 5.22
C GLY A 39 -5.56 -0.44 4.13
N LYS A 40 -6.85 -0.37 4.48
CA LYS A 40 -7.89 0.00 3.52
C LYS A 40 -7.69 1.39 2.95
N LYS A 41 -7.34 2.37 3.79
CA LYS A 41 -7.07 3.74 3.35
C LYS A 41 -5.89 3.81 2.38
N LEU A 42 -4.84 3.02 2.59
CA LEU A 42 -3.73 2.93 1.65
C LEU A 42 -4.15 2.38 0.28
N LEU A 43 -5.16 1.50 0.24
CA LEU A 43 -5.69 0.91 -0.99
C LEU A 43 -6.65 1.83 -1.77
N GLU A 44 -7.13 2.94 -1.19
CA GLU A 44 -8.06 3.86 -1.86
C GLU A 44 -7.42 4.52 -3.09
N GLY A 45 -8.03 4.39 -4.27
CA GLY A 45 -7.52 5.01 -5.50
C GLY A 45 -6.25 4.34 -6.06
N VAL A 46 -5.91 3.12 -5.64
CA VAL A 46 -4.80 2.35 -6.22
C VAL A 46 -5.09 1.90 -7.65
N ASP A 47 -6.37 1.68 -7.97
CA ASP A 47 -6.80 1.26 -9.30
C ASP A 47 -6.67 2.38 -10.37
N ASP A 48 -6.49 3.64 -9.94
CA ASP A 48 -6.34 4.81 -10.81
C ASP A 48 -4.90 5.05 -11.26
N VAL A 49 -3.92 4.32 -10.68
CA VAL A 49 -2.48 4.50 -10.91
C VAL A 49 -1.98 3.56 -11.97
#